data_AF-E2C9H6-F1
#
_entry.id   AF-E2C9H6-F1
#
_cell.length_a   1.000
_cell.length_b   1.000
_cell.length_c   1.000
_cell.angle_alpha   90.00
_cell.angle_beta   90.00
_cell.angle_gamma   90.00
#
_symmetry.space_group_name_H-M   'P 1'
#
loop_
_entity.id
_entity.type
_entity.pdbx_description
1 polymer ?
#
loop_
_entity_poly.entity_id
_entity_poly.type
_entity_poly.pdbx_seq_one_letter_code
_entity_poly.pdbx_strand_id
1 'polypeptide(L)' 'MDKSVHYTDQERMLLAQLISEEKAIENKKTGATNMKNKAEAWERITKKYASEGCTPRSNKQLRKCWDNI' A
#
# COMPACT_ATOMS: atom_id res chain seq x y z
N MET A 1 13.70 22.12 6.32
CA MET A 1 12.24 21.93 6.37
C MET A 1 11.92 20.55 5.81
N ASP A 2 11.49 19.62 6.67
CA ASP A 2 10.95 18.34 6.22
C ASP A 2 9.54 18.64 5.67
N LYS A 3 9.42 18.83 4.35
CA LYS A 3 8.12 18.98 3.71
C LYS A 3 7.45 17.62 3.84
N SER A 4 6.59 17.46 4.84
CA SER A 4 5.73 16.29 4.95
C SER A 4 4.84 16.27 3.70
N VAL A 5 5.27 15.54 2.66
CA VAL A 5 4.53 15.41 1.41
C VAL A 5 3.29 14.60 1.75
N HIS A 6 2.17 15.31 1.90
CA HIS A 6 0.87 14.68 2.09
C HIS A 6 0.52 13.87 0.85
N TYR A 7 -0.11 12.71 1.06
CA TYR A 7 -0.70 11.97 -0.04
C TYR A 7 -1.75 12.85 -0.70
N THR A 8 -1.73 12.93 -2.02
CA THR A 8 -2.83 13.52 -2.79
C THR A 8 -4.02 12.56 -2.81
N ASP A 9 -5.19 13.05 -3.22
CA ASP A 9 -6.36 12.18 -3.33
C ASP A 9 -6.21 11.17 -4.48
N GLN A 10 -5.52 11.53 -5.55
CA GLN A 10 -5.16 10.61 -6.63
C GLN A 10 -4.25 9.49 -6.12
N GLU A 11 -3.25 9.83 -5.29
CA GLU A 11 -2.37 8.86 -4.65
C GLU A 11 -3.13 7.91 -3.72
N ARG A 12 -4.10 8.43 -2.93
CA ARG A 12 -4.97 7.60 -2.08
C ARG A 12 -5.88 6.68 -2.90
N MET A 13 -6.48 7.19 -3.98
CA MET A 13 -7.33 6.40 -4.87
C MET A 13 -6.52 5.30 -5.58
N LEU A 14 -5.32 5.62 -6.07
CA LEU A 14 -4.43 4.63 -6.65
C LEU A 14 -4.05 3.56 -5.63
N LEU A 15 -3.70 3.95 -4.40
CA LEU A 15 -3.40 3.01 -3.33
C LEU A 15 -4.58 2.07 -3.06
N ALA A 16 -5.80 2.61 -2.96
CA ALA A 16 -7.01 1.82 -2.75
C ALA A 16 -7.27 0.84 -3.90
N GLN A 17 -7.08 1.28 -5.15
CA GLN A 17 -7.21 0.44 -6.33
C GLN A 17 -6.19 -0.71 -6.30
N LEU A 18 -4.90 -0.41 -6.06
CA LEU A 18 -3.84 -1.42 -5.99
C LEU A 18 -4.07 -2.44 -4.87
N ILE A 19 -4.61 -2.01 -3.73
CA ILE A 19 -4.99 -2.89 -2.63
C ILE A 19 -6.18 -3.77 -3.00
N SER A 20 -7.19 -3.22 -3.68
CA SER A 20 -8.36 -3.99 -4.14
C SER A 20 -8.00 -5.09 -5.16
N GLU A 21 -6.94 -4.89 -5.94
CA GLU A 21 -6.39 -5.91 -6.85
C GLU A 21 -5.69 -7.04 -6.08
N GLU A 22 -5.14 -6.77 -4.90
CA GLU A 22 -4.41 -7.72 -4.07
C GLU A 22 -5.34 -8.41 -3.05
N LYS A 23 -6.01 -9.48 -3.50
CA LYS A 23 -6.86 -10.35 -2.68
C LYS A 23 -6.20 -10.85 -1.38
N ALA A 24 -4.86 -10.91 -1.35
CA ALA A 24 -4.10 -11.30 -0.17
C ALA A 24 -4.27 -10.32 1.01
N ILE A 25 -4.46 -9.03 0.73
CA ILE A 25 -4.63 -7.98 1.75
C ILE A 25 -6.07 -7.95 2.24
N GLU A 26 -7.05 -8.05 1.34
CA GLU A 26 -8.48 -8.14 1.71
C GLU A 26 -8.81 -9.40 2.51
N ASN A 27 -8.04 -10.48 2.35
CA ASN A 27 -8.28 -11.71 3.09
C ASN A 27 -8.02 -11.51 4.60
N LYS A 28 -9.10 -11.38 5.38
CA LYS A 28 -9.10 -11.18 6.84
C LYS A 28 -8.60 -12.40 7.64
N LYS A 29 -8.24 -13.52 7.00
CA LYS A 29 -7.67 -14.69 7.69
C LYS A 29 -6.32 -14.36 8.33
N THR A 30 -6.07 -14.84 9.54
CA THR A 30 -4.88 -14.50 10.36
C THR A 30 -3.90 -15.66 10.51
N GLY A 31 -3.72 -16.48 9.47
CA GLY A 31 -2.70 -17.55 9.47
C GLY A 31 -1.29 -17.03 9.19
N ALA A 32 -0.25 -17.72 9.67
CA ALA A 32 1.16 -17.36 9.43
C ALA A 32 1.52 -17.28 7.93
N THR A 33 1.00 -18.20 7.11
CA THR A 33 1.10 -18.14 5.63
C THR A 33 0.48 -16.85 5.07
N ASN A 34 -0.60 -16.38 5.70
CA ASN A 34 -1.28 -15.16 5.29
C ASN A 34 -0.47 -13.90 5.63
N MET A 35 0.34 -13.91 6.71
CA MET A 35 1.25 -12.80 7.03
C MET A 35 2.33 -12.62 5.97
N LYS A 36 2.94 -13.72 5.51
CA LYS A 36 3.95 -13.66 4.43
C LYS A 36 3.32 -13.20 3.12
N ASN A 37 2.17 -13.75 2.74
CA ASN A 37 1.44 -13.34 1.53
C ASN A 37 1.06 -11.85 1.56
N LYS A 38 0.63 -11.34 2.71
CA LYS A 38 0.36 -9.91 2.89
C LYS A 38 1.64 -9.09 2.76
N ALA A 39 2.75 -9.52 3.35
CA ALA A 39 4.02 -8.81 3.21
C ALA A 39 4.46 -8.70 1.74
N GLU A 40 4.40 -9.80 0.99
CA GLU A 40 4.70 -9.83 -0.44
C GLU A 40 3.73 -8.97 -1.27
N ALA A 41 2.43 -9.01 -0.95
CA ALA A 41 1.44 -8.17 -1.61
C ALA A 41 1.73 -6.67 -1.40
N TRP A 42 2.10 -6.28 -0.18
CA TRP A 42 2.50 -4.90 0.10
C TRP A 42 3.77 -4.50 -0.67
N GLU A 43 4.75 -5.38 -0.81
CA GLU A 43 5.92 -5.10 -1.67
C GLU A 43 5.55 -4.90 -3.14
N ARG A 44 4.62 -5.70 -3.65
CA ARG A 44 4.11 -5.54 -5.03
C ARG A 44 3.40 -4.20 -5.21
N ILE A 45 2.54 -3.82 -4.26
CA ILE A 45 1.85 -2.53 -4.26
C ILE A 45 2.85 -1.38 -4.22
N THR A 46 3.84 -1.44 -3.34
CA THR A 46 4.87 -0.39 -3.23
C THR A 46 5.63 -0.22 -4.54
N LYS A 47 6.01 -1.32 -5.19
CA LYS A 47 6.68 -1.28 -6.49
C LYS A 47 5.77 -0.68 -7.57
N LYS A 48 4.52 -1.17 -7.69
CA LYS A 48 3.53 -0.63 -8.64
C LYS A 48 3.29 0.86 -8.40
N TYR A 49 3.03 1.25 -7.16
CA TYR A 49 2.79 2.65 -6.76
C TYR A 49 3.94 3.57 -7.19
N ALA A 50 5.19 3.17 -6.96
CA ALA A 50 6.35 3.93 -7.42
C ALA A 50 6.50 3.94 -8.96
N SER A 51 6.13 2.84 -9.65
CA SER A 51 6.15 2.74 -11.11
C SER A 51 5.07 3.59 -11.79
N GLU A 52 3.95 3.84 -11.14
CA GLU A 52 2.87 4.75 -11.60
C GLU A 52 3.25 6.24 -11.54
N GLY A 53 4.53 6.55 -11.27
CA GLY A 53 5.03 7.93 -11.18
C GLY A 53 4.71 8.63 -9.87
N CYS A 54 4.14 7.92 -8.88
CA CYS A 54 3.92 8.47 -7.55
C CYS A 54 5.25 8.55 -6.77
N THR A 55 5.26 9.39 -5.72
CA THR A 55 6.44 9.53 -4.87
C THR A 55 6.78 8.16 -4.25
N PRO A 56 8.03 7.66 -4.33
CA PRO A 56 8.38 6.39 -3.72
C PRO A 56 8.09 6.40 -2.22
N ARG A 57 7.29 5.44 -1.75
CA ARG A 57 6.95 5.26 -0.33
C ARG A 57 7.35 3.87 0.13
N SER A 58 7.60 3.73 1.42
CA SER A 58 7.84 2.42 2.04
C SER A 58 6.53 1.69 2.33
N ASN A 59 6.59 0.36 2.41
CA ASN A 59 5.46 -0.49 2.85
C ASN A 59 4.78 0.04 4.13
N LYS A 60 5.57 0.52 5.10
CA LYS A 60 5.04 1.05 6.38
C LYS A 60 4.23 2.33 6.17
N GLN A 61 4.68 3.21 5.28
CA GLN A 61 3.98 4.47 4.99
C GLN A 61 2.67 4.22 4.23
N LEU A 62 2.68 3.32 3.23
CA LEU A 62 1.46 2.97 2.49
C LEU A 62 0.44 2.25 3.38
N ARG A 63 0.88 1.34 4.26
CA ARG A 63 0.01 0.73 5.27
C ARG A 63 -0.62 1.77 6.17
N LYS A 64 0.20 2.68 6.73
CA LYS A 64 -0.31 3.77 7.57
C LYS A 64 -1.27 4.68 6.80
N CYS A 65 -1.01 4.95 5.52
CA CYS A 65 -1.92 5.73 4.69
C CYS A 65 -3.26 5.00 4.57
N TRP A 66 -3.25 3.73 4.20
CA TRP A 66 -4.44 2.89 4.09
C TRP A 66 -5.23 2.77 5.39
N ASP A 67 -4.57 2.60 6.54
CA ASP A 67 -5.23 2.52 7.84
C ASP A 67 -5.90 3.85 8.26
N ASN A 68 -5.53 4.97 7.62
CA ASN A 68 -6.10 6.31 7.85
C ASN A 68 -7.05 6.77 6.73
N ILE A 69 -7.28 5.96 5.69
CA ILE A 69 -8.31 6.17 4.66
C ILE A 69 -9.62 5.60 5.19
#